data_AF-A0AA95KFI6-F1
#
_entry.id   AF-A0AA95KFI6-F1
#
_cell.length_a   1.000
_cell.length_b   1.000
_cell.length_c   1.000
_cell.angle_alpha   90.00
_cell.angle_beta   90.00
_cell.angle_gamma   90.00
#
_symmetry.space_group_name_H-M   'P 1'
#
loop_
_entity.id
_entity.type
_entity.pdbx_description
1 polymer ?
#
loop_
_entity_poly.entity_id
_entity_poly.type
_entity_poly.pdbx_seq_one_letter_code
_entity_poly.pdbx_strand_id
1 'polypeptide(L)'
;MPWSKVIVSDERYRKAPELERQYLSFNGFNRPALIMGVPLMLLLPLLMVTMLSTFTLVHFFGLVGGIPILIAGIIIFLVRILTENDPNALAVLKCRLKGVVVRKGKSTIAIRG
;
A
#
# COMPACT_ATOMS: atom_id res chain seq x y z
N MET A 1 26.83 -22.44 -9.82
CA MET A 1 25.55 -22.98 -9.30
C MET A 1 24.68 -21.81 -8.84
N PRO A 2 23.43 -21.67 -9.30
CA PRO A 2 22.58 -20.56 -8.92
C PRO A 2 21.95 -20.81 -7.53
N TRP A 3 22.16 -19.86 -6.62
CA TRP A 3 21.78 -19.91 -5.20
C TRP A 3 20.28 -20.12 -4.92
N SER A 4 19.40 -19.95 -5.91
CA SER A 4 17.96 -20.13 -5.75
C SER A 4 17.54 -21.58 -5.50
N LYS A 5 18.30 -22.57 -5.98
CA LYS A 5 17.95 -23.99 -5.83
C LYS A 5 18.38 -24.59 -4.49
N VAL A 6 19.36 -23.98 -3.81
CA VAL A 6 19.91 -24.50 -2.55
C VAL A 6 18.95 -24.30 -1.38
N ILE A 7 18.17 -23.21 -1.41
CA ILE A 7 17.29 -22.84 -0.29
C ILE A 7 16.03 -23.72 -0.25
N VAL A 8 15.57 -24.19 -1.42
CA VAL A 8 14.34 -24.98 -1.55
C VAL A 8 14.58 -26.48 -1.30
N SER A 9 15.81 -26.97 -1.45
CA SER A 9 16.15 -28.40 -1.24
C SER A 9 16.51 -28.76 0.20
N ASP A 10 16.51 -27.81 1.14
CA ASP A 10 16.89 -28.07 2.53
C ASP A 10 15.68 -28.59 3.33
N GLU A 11 15.78 -29.85 3.78
CA GLU A 11 14.72 -30.60 4.45
C GLU A 11 14.24 -29.95 5.76
N ARG A 12 15.00 -28.98 6.31
CA ARG A 12 14.62 -28.17 7.46
C ARG A 12 13.41 -27.27 7.18
N TYR A 13 13.21 -26.80 5.96
CA TYR A 13 12.05 -25.98 5.60
C TYR A 13 10.76 -26.81 5.46
N ARG A 14 10.88 -28.10 5.15
CA ARG A 14 9.72 -29.00 4.95
C ARG A 14 9.01 -29.34 6.26
N LYS A 15 9.69 -29.23 7.42
CA LYS A 15 9.15 -29.63 8.74
C LYS A 15 8.53 -28.49 9.55
N ALA A 16 8.55 -27.26 9.05
CA ALA A 16 8.03 -26.08 9.74
C ALA A 16 6.77 -25.56 9.02
N PRO A 17 5.56 -26.08 9.34
CA PRO A 17 4.31 -25.62 8.72
C PRO A 17 4.05 -24.13 8.94
N GLU A 18 4.65 -23.53 9.97
CA GLU A 18 4.63 -22.10 10.26
C GLU A 18 5.38 -21.26 9.21
N LEU A 19 6.51 -21.75 8.69
CA LEU A 19 7.29 -21.05 7.66
C LEU A 19 6.60 -21.13 6.31
N GLU A 20 6.03 -22.29 5.96
CA GLU A 20 5.27 -22.45 4.71
C GLU A 20 4.08 -21.49 4.63
N ARG A 21 3.31 -21.31 5.72
CA ARG A 21 2.25 -20.30 5.80
C ARG A 21 2.79 -18.87 5.68
N GLN A 22 3.95 -18.60 6.29
CA GLN A 22 4.59 -17.29 6.24
C GLN A 22 5.06 -16.95 4.81
N TYR A 23 5.53 -17.91 4.03
CA TYR A 23 5.93 -17.73 2.63
C TYR A 23 4.78 -17.82 1.62
N LEU A 24 3.67 -18.50 1.96
CA LEU A 24 2.42 -18.44 1.19
C LEU A 24 1.81 -17.04 1.14
N SER A 25 2.13 -16.16 2.11
CA SER A 25 1.76 -14.75 2.07
C SER A 25 2.45 -13.95 0.94
N PHE A 26 3.43 -14.53 0.25
CA PHE A 26 4.05 -13.96 -0.95
C PHE A 26 3.63 -14.69 -2.25
N ASN A 27 2.66 -15.63 -2.18
CA ASN A 27 2.07 -16.21 -3.38
C ASN A 27 1.07 -15.24 -4.04
N GLY A 28 0.74 -15.50 -5.30
CA GLY A 28 -0.15 -14.65 -6.13
C GLY A 28 -1.53 -14.32 -5.53
N PHE A 29 -1.93 -15.00 -4.45
CA PHE A 29 -3.14 -14.75 -3.66
C PHE A 29 -3.05 -13.54 -2.70
N ASN A 30 -1.85 -13.03 -2.40
CA ASN A 30 -1.65 -11.81 -1.60
C ASN A 30 -1.54 -10.54 -2.46
N ARG A 31 -1.74 -10.64 -3.78
CA ARG A 31 -1.81 -9.44 -4.61
C ARG A 31 -3.05 -8.65 -4.17
N PRO A 32 -2.91 -7.38 -3.76
CA PRO A 32 -4.05 -6.58 -3.37
C PRO A 32 -5.05 -6.54 -4.53
N ALA A 33 -6.34 -6.45 -4.23
CA ALA A 33 -7.35 -6.30 -5.27
C ALA A 33 -7.18 -4.91 -5.92
N LEU A 34 -6.80 -4.86 -7.20
CA LEU A 34 -6.73 -3.63 -8.00
C LEU A 34 -7.93 -3.57 -8.95
N ILE A 35 -8.55 -2.40 -9.07
CA ILE A 35 -9.51 -2.06 -10.13
C ILE A 35 -8.84 -1.04 -11.05
N MET A 36 -8.75 -1.34 -12.35
CA MET A 36 -8.09 -0.47 -13.34
C MET A 36 -6.70 0.02 -12.91
N GLY A 37 -5.93 -0.86 -12.26
CA GLY A 37 -4.60 -0.54 -11.77
C GLY A 37 -4.58 0.25 -10.46
N VAL A 38 -5.70 0.48 -9.77
CA VAL A 38 -5.78 1.21 -8.50
C VAL A 38 -6.24 0.28 -7.37
N PRO A 39 -5.58 0.26 -6.20
CA PRO A 39 -5.95 -0.64 -5.09
C PRO A 39 -7.35 -0.32 -4.53
N LEU A 40 -8.21 -1.35 -4.42
CA LEU A 40 -9.59 -1.23 -3.94
C LEU A 40 -9.67 -0.66 -2.52
N MET A 41 -8.74 -1.08 -1.65
CA MET A 41 -8.61 -0.59 -0.28
C MET A 41 -8.38 0.92 -0.18
N LEU A 42 -7.83 1.54 -1.24
CA LEU A 42 -7.64 2.99 -1.33
C LEU A 42 -8.81 3.67 -2.05
N LEU A 43 -9.29 3.05 -3.13
CA LEU A 43 -10.37 3.60 -3.97
C LEU A 43 -11.68 3.79 -3.17
N LEU A 44 -12.09 2.79 -2.39
CA LEU A 44 -13.36 2.80 -1.68
C LEU A 44 -13.50 3.94 -0.65
N PRO A 45 -12.58 4.10 0.33
CA PRO A 45 -12.67 5.21 1.28
C PRO A 45 -12.48 6.56 0.60
N LEU A 46 -11.63 6.65 -0.43
CA LEU A 46 -11.42 7.89 -1.16
C LEU A 46 -12.69 8.36 -1.86
N LEU A 47 -13.40 7.45 -2.55
CA LEU A 47 -14.68 7.77 -3.19
C LEU A 47 -15.74 8.18 -2.17
N MET A 48 -15.83 7.50 -1.03
CA MET A 48 -16.78 7.86 0.02
C MET A 48 -16.53 9.27 0.56
N VAL A 49 -15.28 9.59 0.91
CA VAL A 49 -14.89 10.93 1.39
C VAL A 49 -15.12 11.99 0.31
N THR A 50 -14.77 11.68 -0.93
CA THR A 50 -14.96 12.60 -2.06
C THR A 50 -16.43 12.89 -2.29
N MET A 51 -17.29 11.87 -2.24
CA MET A 51 -18.73 12.02 -2.44
C MET A 51 -19.35 12.87 -1.33
N LEU A 52 -19.06 12.57 -0.07
CA LEU A 52 -19.60 13.32 1.08
C LEU A 52 -19.10 14.76 1.09
N SER A 53 -17.79 14.98 0.92
CA SER A 53 -17.21 16.32 0.89
C SER A 53 -17.74 17.13 -0.29
N THR A 54 -17.78 16.56 -1.50
CA THR A 54 -18.32 17.27 -2.67
C THR A 54 -19.77 17.63 -2.46
N PHE A 55 -20.60 16.72 -1.94
CA PHE A 55 -22.01 17.01 -1.69
C PHE A 55 -22.17 18.17 -0.69
N THR A 56 -21.45 18.13 0.42
CA THR A 56 -21.48 19.22 1.42
C THR A 56 -20.98 20.53 0.83
N LEU A 57 -19.83 20.54 0.16
CA LEU A 57 -19.26 21.78 -0.37
C LEU A 57 -20.08 22.35 -1.53
N VAL A 58 -20.66 21.52 -2.40
CA VAL A 58 -21.53 22.01 -3.49
C VAL A 58 -22.80 22.63 -2.91
N HIS A 59 -23.35 22.08 -1.82
CA HIS A 59 -24.52 22.65 -1.17
C HIS A 59 -24.26 24.07 -0.62
N PHE A 60 -23.08 24.34 -0.04
CA PHE A 60 -22.77 25.64 0.56
C PHE A 60 -22.09 26.64 -0.40
N PHE A 61 -21.26 26.15 -1.32
CA PHE A 61 -20.38 26.98 -2.16
C PHE A 61 -20.64 26.82 -3.67
N GLY A 62 -21.67 26.06 -4.06
CA GLY A 62 -22.05 25.85 -5.46
C GLY A 62 -20.96 25.14 -6.26
N LEU A 63 -20.68 25.61 -7.47
CA LEU A 63 -19.75 24.98 -8.42
C LEU A 63 -18.31 24.86 -7.88
N VAL A 64 -17.87 25.80 -7.04
CA VAL A 64 -16.55 25.77 -6.38
C VAL A 64 -16.45 24.57 -5.43
N GLY A 65 -17.58 24.06 -4.94
CA GLY A 65 -17.61 22.87 -4.11
C GLY A 65 -17.23 21.56 -4.82
N GLY A 66 -17.04 21.58 -6.14
CA GLY A 66 -16.55 20.44 -6.93
C GLY A 66 -15.05 20.14 -6.80
N ILE A 67 -14.27 21.01 -6.11
CA ILE A 67 -12.82 20.84 -5.92
C ILE A 67 -12.40 19.46 -5.39
N PRO A 68 -13.12 18.82 -4.43
CA PRO A 68 -12.72 17.51 -3.92
C PRO A 68 -12.68 16.43 -5.01
N ILE A 69 -13.53 16.48 -6.03
CA ILE A 69 -13.49 15.55 -7.17
C ILE A 69 -12.16 15.68 -7.93
N LEU A 70 -11.71 16.91 -8.18
CA LEU A 70 -10.45 17.15 -8.90
C LEU A 70 -9.26 16.62 -8.10
N ILE A 71 -9.24 16.88 -6.79
CA ILE A 71 -8.20 16.38 -5.88
C ILE A 71 -8.19 14.84 -5.88
N ALA A 72 -9.36 14.21 -5.76
CA ALA A 72 -9.48 12.76 -5.78
C ALA A 72 -9.00 12.15 -7.11
N GLY A 73 -9.32 12.80 -8.24
CA GLY A 73 -8.84 12.40 -9.56
C GLY A 73 -7.32 12.41 -9.66
N ILE A 74 -6.67 13.46 -9.15
CA ILE A 74 -5.20 13.54 -9.10
C ILE A 74 -4.61 12.43 -8.24
N ILE A 75 -5.18 12.17 -7.06
CA ILE A 75 -4.72 11.10 -6.17
C ILE A 75 -4.81 9.73 -6.86
N ILE A 76 -5.96 9.42 -7.49
CA ILE A 76 -6.19 8.16 -8.21
C ILE A 76 -5.18 8.01 -9.35
N PHE A 77 -4.93 9.09 -10.10
CA PHE A 77 -3.97 9.09 -11.20
C PHE A 77 -2.54 8.81 -10.72
N LEU A 78 -2.10 9.48 -9.65
CA LEU A 78 -0.78 9.24 -9.06
C LEU A 78 -0.64 7.81 -8.54
N VAL A 79 -1.66 7.31 -7.83
CA VAL A 79 -1.65 5.94 -7.34
C VAL A 79 -1.56 4.96 -8.50
N ARG A 80 -2.32 5.16 -9.57
CA ARG A 80 -2.29 4.32 -10.78
C ARG A 80 -0.87 4.24 -11.38
N ILE A 81 -0.18 5.37 -11.52
CA ILE A 81 1.21 5.39 -12.03
C ILE A 81 2.14 4.58 -11.11
N LEU A 82 1.96 4.70 -9.79
CA LEU A 82 2.79 3.97 -8.83
C LEU A 82 2.54 2.45 -8.88
N THR A 83 1.29 2.02 -9.07
CA THR A 83 0.90 0.61 -9.05
C THR A 83 0.92 -0.06 -10.42
N GLU A 84 1.22 0.68 -11.49
CA GLU A 84 1.36 0.14 -12.87
C GLU A 84 2.51 -0.86 -12.99
N ASN A 85 3.62 -0.61 -12.29
CA ASN A 85 4.82 -1.46 -12.36
C ASN A 85 4.79 -2.64 -11.37
N ASP A 86 4.12 -2.49 -10.22
CA ASP A 86 3.99 -3.54 -9.21
C ASP A 86 2.72 -3.34 -8.36
N PRO A 87 1.79 -4.33 -8.30
CA PRO A 87 0.60 -4.24 -7.44
C PRO A 87 0.95 -4.09 -5.94
N ASN A 88 2.14 -4.50 -5.51
CA ASN A 88 2.61 -4.38 -4.13
C ASN A 88 3.38 -3.07 -3.83
N ALA A 89 3.56 -2.19 -4.81
CA ALA A 89 4.32 -0.94 -4.65
C ALA A 89 3.85 -0.11 -3.44
N LEU A 90 2.53 -0.09 -3.19
CA LEU A 90 1.94 0.66 -2.08
C LEU A 90 2.29 0.09 -0.69
N ALA A 91 2.41 -1.24 -0.58
CA ALA A 91 2.83 -1.89 0.65
C ALA A 91 4.32 -1.64 0.95
N VAL A 92 5.15 -1.67 -0.10
CA VAL A 92 6.57 -1.33 -0.02
C VAL A 92 6.75 0.14 0.39
N LEU A 93 5.96 1.06 -0.19
CA LEU A 93 5.98 2.47 0.18
C LEU A 93 5.61 2.67 1.66
N LYS A 94 4.53 2.03 2.12
CA LYS A 94 4.14 2.04 3.54
C LYS A 94 5.26 1.52 4.45
N CYS A 95 5.95 0.45 4.05
CA CYS A 95 7.08 -0.10 4.79
C CYS A 95 8.26 0.88 4.85
N ARG A 96 8.63 1.49 3.71
CA ARG A 96 9.68 2.52 3.64
C ARG A 96 9.36 3.72 4.54
N LEU A 97 8.11 4.20 4.52
CA LEU A 97 7.65 5.29 5.38
C LEU A 97 7.77 4.92 6.86
N LYS A 98 7.31 3.72 7.26
CA LYS A 98 7.48 3.22 8.63
C LYS A 98 8.95 3.14 9.03
N GLY A 99 9.83 2.69 8.14
CA GLY A 99 11.27 2.65 8.37
C GLY A 99 11.88 4.03 8.63
N VAL A 100 11.47 5.05 7.86
CA VAL A 100 11.91 6.44 8.08
C VAL A 100 11.44 6.98 9.43
N VAL A 101 10.18 6.72 9.81
CA VAL A 101 9.63 7.13 11.10
C VAL A 101 10.39 6.48 12.26
N VAL A 102 10.64 5.17 12.18
CA VAL A 102 11.41 4.45 13.21
C VAL A 102 12.86 4.95 13.28
N ARG A 103 13.50 5.23 12.13
CA ARG A 103 14.87 5.77 12.12
C ARG A 103 14.95 7.14 12.79
N LYS A 104 13.97 8.02 12.54
CA LYS A 104 13.87 9.31 13.23
C LYS A 104 13.54 9.15 14.72
N GLY A 105 12.64 8.24 15.08
CA GLY A 105 12.27 7.98 16.49
C GLY A 105 13.38 7.34 17.33
N LYS A 106 14.16 6.42 16.75
CA LYS A 106 15.34 5.81 17.41
C LYS A 106 16.50 6.80 17.56
N SER A 107 16.59 7.81 16.68
CA SER A 107 17.58 8.88 16.82
C SER A 107 17.43 9.65 18.14
N THR A 108 16.21 9.73 18.70
CA THR A 108 15.98 10.38 20.00
C THR A 108 16.33 9.49 21.20
N ILE A 109 16.25 8.16 21.04
CA ILE A 109 16.54 7.18 22.10
C ILE A 109 18.06 6.94 22.21
N ALA A 110 18.79 6.99 21.10
CA ALA A 110 20.24 6.79 21.08
C ALA A 110 21.06 7.98 21.62
N ILE A 111 20.47 9.17 21.76
CA ILE A 111 21.16 10.36 22.31
C ILE A 111 20.98 10.44 23.85
N ARG A 112 20.17 9.55 24.43
CA ARG A 112 19.83 9.54 25.87
C ARG A 112 20.30 8.29 26.61
N GLY A 113 21.16 7.48 26.00
CA GLY A 113 21.78 6.29 26.58
C GLY A 113 23.28 6.44 26.70
#